data_AF-A0A645GA17-F1
#
_entry.id   AF-A0A645GA17-F1
#
_cell.length_a   1.000
_cell.length_b   1.000
_cell.length_c   1.000
_cell.angle_alpha   90.00
_cell.angle_beta   90.00
_cell.angle_gamma   90.00
#
_symmetry.space_group_name_H-M   'P 1'
#
loop_
_entity.id
_entity.type
_entity.pdbx_description
1 polymer ?
#
loop_
_entity_poly.entity_id
_entity_poly.type
_entity_poly.pdbx_seq_one_letter_code
_entity_poly.pdbx_strand_id
1 'polypeptide(L)'
;MPNLPWITDSDENIIELVRRAHECGVKYIYSGFGVTLRMNQRDYYYEKLDKYFPGLKEKYQRKYRDNYSCAIPNVKTKYKMFLNECNKYGIITDMKKIIYDYQLPYKKSQLSIFDEFESI
;
A
#
# COMPACT_ATOMS: atom_id res chain seq x y z
N MET A 1 2.34 -1.53 0.99
CA MET A 1 1.85 -2.27 2.17
C MET A 1 0.93 -3.42 1.75
N PRO A 2 1.14 -4.64 2.26
CA PRO A 2 0.17 -5.73 2.12
C PRO A 2 -0.95 -5.61 3.17
N ASN A 3 -2.19 -5.89 2.77
CA ASN A 3 -3.30 -6.13 3.70
C ASN A 3 -3.55 -7.64 3.70
N LEU A 4 -3.47 -8.27 4.88
CA LEU A 4 -3.59 -9.73 5.00
C LEU A 4 -5.08 -10.11 5.05
N PRO A 5 -5.58 -10.92 4.10
CA PRO A 5 -6.97 -11.34 4.08
C PRO A 5 -7.41 -11.94 5.43
N TRP A 6 -8.50 -11.38 5.99
CA TRP A 6 -9.13 -11.73 7.27
C TRP A 6 -8.30 -11.51 8.54
N ILE A 7 -7.12 -10.88 8.45
CA ILE A 7 -6.27 -10.59 9.61
C ILE A 7 -6.16 -9.09 9.81
N THR A 8 -5.67 -8.36 8.80
CA THR A 8 -5.45 -6.91 8.90
C THR A 8 -6.34 -6.11 7.95
N ASP A 9 -7.35 -6.76 7.36
CA ASP A 9 -8.13 -6.16 6.29
C ASP A 9 -9.44 -5.50 6.76
N SER A 10 -9.77 -5.47 8.06
CA SER A 10 -11.00 -4.81 8.52
C SER A 10 -11.03 -3.32 8.16
N ASP A 11 -12.23 -2.76 8.06
CA ASP A 11 -12.40 -1.37 7.64
C ASP A 11 -11.80 -0.42 8.69
N GLU A 12 -11.96 -0.76 9.98
CA GLU A 12 -11.37 -0.04 11.11
C GLU A 12 -9.84 -0.07 11.07
N ASN A 13 -9.23 -1.22 10.76
CA ASN A 13 -7.78 -1.35 10.67
C ASN A 13 -7.21 -0.48 9.55
N ILE A 14 -7.88 -0.44 8.40
CA ILE A 14 -7.44 0.36 7.26
C ILE A 14 -7.51 1.86 7.60
N ILE A 15 -8.62 2.32 8.20
CA ILE A 15 -8.81 3.72 8.59
C ILE A 15 -7.80 4.12 9.66
N GLU A 16 -7.67 3.31 10.72
CA GLU A 16 -6.79 3.60 11.85
C GLU A 16 -5.32 3.66 11.42
N LEU A 17 -4.91 2.78 10.51
CA LEU A 17 -3.56 2.82 9.97
C LEU A 17 -3.29 4.12 9.20
N VAL A 18 -4.22 4.56 8.34
CA VAL A 18 -4.05 5.82 7.60
C VAL A 18 -3.97 7.00 8.57
N ARG A 19 -4.82 7.02 9.60
CA ARG A 19 -4.79 8.04 10.66
C ARG A 19 -3.44 8.06 11.39
N ARG A 20 -2.93 6.91 11.82
CA ARG A 20 -1.60 6.82 12.47
C ARG A 20 -0.46 7.21 11.54
N ALA A 21 -0.53 6.83 10.26
CA ALA A 21 0.47 7.24 9.29
C ALA A 21 0.50 8.78 9.13
N HIS A 22 -0.67 9.42 9.12
CA HIS A 22 -0.76 10.88 9.14
C HIS A 22 -0.13 11.48 10.41
N GLU A 23 -0.43 10.94 11.59
CA GLU A 23 0.17 11.38 12.86
C GLU A 23 1.71 11.28 12.86
N CYS A 24 2.25 10.30 12.16
CA CYS A 24 3.69 10.14 11.95
C CYS A 24 4.28 11.04 10.85
N GLY A 25 3.49 11.89 10.19
CA GLY A 25 3.97 12.77 9.12
C GLY A 25 4.24 12.07 7.79
N VAL A 26 3.60 10.92 7.53
CA VAL A 26 3.78 10.18 6.27
C VAL A 26 3.24 10.99 5.09
N LYS A 27 4.09 11.20 4.08
CA LYS A 27 3.70 11.89 2.83
C LYS A 27 3.04 10.97 1.80
N TYR A 28 3.41 9.68 1.79
CA TYR A 28 2.98 8.71 0.77
C TYR A 28 2.56 7.38 1.37
N ILE A 29 1.49 6.78 0.83
CA ILE A 29 1.14 5.38 1.12
C ILE A 29 0.81 4.66 -0.20
N TYR A 30 1.60 3.65 -0.54
CA TYR A 30 1.32 2.76 -1.66
C TYR A 30 0.94 1.36 -1.15
N SER A 31 -0.24 0.87 -1.53
CA SER A 31 -0.81 -0.37 -0.99
C SER A 31 -1.30 -1.31 -2.09
N GLY A 32 -1.01 -2.61 -1.91
CA GLY A 32 -1.38 -3.67 -2.86
C GLY A 32 -2.68 -4.41 -2.51
N PHE A 33 -3.30 -4.10 -1.35
CA PHE A 33 -4.59 -4.67 -0.91
C PHE A 33 -4.69 -6.20 -0.99
N GLY A 34 -3.60 -6.86 -0.63
CA GLY A 34 -3.50 -8.31 -0.59
C GLY A 34 -2.09 -8.73 -0.24
N VAL A 35 -1.85 -10.03 -0.40
CA VAL A 35 -0.54 -10.63 -0.25
C VAL A 35 -0.24 -11.51 -1.46
N THR A 36 1.03 -11.56 -1.85
CA THR A 36 1.51 -12.52 -2.85
C THR A 36 2.10 -13.73 -2.15
N LEU A 37 1.65 -14.93 -2.54
CA LEU A 37 2.09 -16.20 -1.97
C LEU A 37 2.79 -17.03 -3.05
N ARG A 38 4.13 -16.94 -3.11
CA ARG A 38 4.95 -17.87 -3.90
C ARG A 38 4.96 -19.24 -3.21
N MET A 39 5.20 -20.31 -3.96
CA MET A 39 5.09 -21.70 -3.49
C MET A 39 5.76 -21.93 -2.11
N ASN A 40 7.07 -21.69 -1.98
CA ASN A 40 7.78 -21.90 -0.71
C ASN A 40 7.30 -20.96 0.42
N GLN A 41 6.83 -19.75 0.09
CA GLN A 41 6.29 -18.81 1.08
C GLN A 41 4.90 -19.21 1.54
N ARG A 42 4.11 -19.87 0.67
CA ARG A 42 2.75 -20.30 0.97
C ARG A 42 2.75 -21.35 2.07
N ASP A 43 3.63 -22.34 1.99
CA ASP A 43 3.70 -23.43 2.98
C ASP A 43 4.03 -22.88 4.37
N TYR A 44 5.06 -22.03 4.45
CA TYR A 44 5.42 -21.34 5.68
C TYR A 44 4.28 -20.46 6.21
N TYR A 45 3.62 -19.69 5.33
CA TYR A 45 2.50 -18.83 5.72
C TYR A 45 1.34 -19.66 6.28
N TYR A 46 0.98 -20.77 5.63
CA TYR A 46 -0.08 -21.67 6.09
C TYR A 46 0.25 -22.34 7.42
N GLU A 47 1.50 -22.72 7.67
CA GLU A 47 1.94 -23.20 8.99
C GLU A 47 1.71 -22.13 10.08
N LYS A 48 2.00 -20.86 9.78
CA LYS A 48 1.74 -19.76 10.72
C LYS A 48 0.25 -19.46 10.89
N LEU A 49 -0.55 -19.63 9.84
CA LEU A 49 -2.01 -19.53 9.95
C LEU A 49 -2.55 -20.61 10.88
N ASP A 50 -2.13 -21.86 10.76
CA ASP A 50 -2.57 -22.94 11.65
C ASP A 50 -2.21 -22.64 13.11
N LYS A 51 -1.03 -22.08 13.36
CA LYS A 51 -0.56 -21.76 14.70
C LYS A 51 -1.28 -20.58 15.34
N TYR A 52 -1.47 -19.48 14.61
CA TYR A 52 -1.92 -18.21 15.18
C TYR A 52 -3.38 -17.86 14.86
N PHE A 53 -3.95 -18.46 13.82
CA PHE A 53 -5.32 -18.20 13.35
C PHE A 53 -6.01 -19.53 12.96
N PRO A 54 -6.29 -20.43 13.91
CA PRO A 54 -6.87 -21.74 13.62
C PRO A 54 -8.13 -21.66 12.74
N GLY A 55 -8.21 -22.50 11.71
CA GLY A 55 -9.31 -22.51 10.73
C GLY A 55 -9.13 -21.54 9.55
N LEU A 56 -8.13 -20.64 9.61
CA LEU A 56 -7.94 -19.64 8.56
C LEU A 56 -7.21 -20.22 7.34
N LYS A 57 -6.32 -21.19 7.51
CA LYS A 57 -5.64 -21.88 6.40
C LYS A 57 -6.62 -22.50 5.43
N GLU A 58 -7.62 -23.23 5.93
CA GLU A 58 -8.64 -23.90 5.11
C GLU A 58 -9.44 -22.87 4.30
N LYS A 59 -9.72 -21.71 4.90
CA LYS A 59 -10.38 -20.59 4.23
C LYS A 59 -9.51 -20.00 3.12
N TYR A 60 -8.20 -19.82 3.36
CA TYR A 60 -7.24 -19.39 2.34
C TYR A 60 -7.17 -20.39 1.17
N GLN A 61 -7.00 -21.69 1.47
CA GLN A 61 -6.91 -22.75 0.45
C GLN A 61 -8.18 -22.83 -0.40
N ARG A 62 -9.36 -22.76 0.23
CA ARG A 62 -10.65 -22.74 -0.49
C ARG A 62 -10.81 -21.51 -1.39
N LYS A 63 -10.37 -20.34 -0.93
CA LYS A 63 -10.57 -19.07 -1.66
C LYS A 63 -9.56 -18.87 -2.77
N TYR A 64 -8.28 -19.13 -2.50
CA TYR A 64 -7.17 -18.74 -3.37
C TYR A 64 -6.51 -19.91 -4.08
N ARG A 65 -6.68 -21.16 -3.62
CA ARG A 65 -5.98 -22.33 -4.19
C ARG A 65 -4.48 -22.04 -4.33
N ASP A 66 -3.92 -22.22 -5.53
CA ASP A 66 -2.52 -21.95 -5.85
C ASP A 66 -2.28 -20.55 -6.45
N ASN A 67 -3.28 -19.66 -6.40
CA ASN A 67 -3.15 -18.32 -6.97
C ASN A 67 -2.02 -17.53 -6.30
N TYR A 68 -1.14 -16.97 -7.12
CA TYR A 68 -0.02 -16.16 -6.64
C TYR A 68 -0.49 -14.91 -5.90
N SER A 69 -1.54 -14.23 -6.39
CA SER A 69 -2.07 -13.00 -5.79
C SER A 69 -3.32 -13.28 -4.98
N CYS A 70 -3.27 -12.99 -3.68
CA CYS A 70 -4.36 -13.18 -2.73
C CYS A 70 -4.89 -11.83 -2.26
N ALA A 71 -5.79 -11.24 -3.05
CA ALA A 71 -6.45 -9.97 -2.72
C ALA A 71 -7.42 -10.13 -1.55
N ILE A 72 -7.55 -9.10 -0.71
CA ILE A 72 -8.52 -9.10 0.39
C ILE A 72 -9.97 -9.17 -0.13
N PRO A 73 -10.92 -9.67 0.68
CA PRO A 73 -12.35 -9.55 0.39
C PRO A 73 -12.79 -8.10 0.15
N ASN A 74 -13.77 -7.90 -0.75
CA ASN A 74 -14.35 -6.58 -1.05
C ASN A 74 -13.32 -5.48 -1.41
N VAL A 75 -12.23 -5.88 -2.07
CA VAL A 75 -11.08 -5.00 -2.38
C VAL A 75 -11.47 -3.66 -3.00
N LYS A 76 -12.46 -3.62 -3.91
CA LYS A 76 -12.89 -2.37 -4.56
C LYS A 76 -13.44 -1.35 -3.54
N THR A 77 -14.30 -1.81 -2.63
CA THR A 77 -14.90 -0.96 -1.59
C THR A 77 -13.83 -0.48 -0.61
N LYS A 78 -12.99 -1.41 -0.13
CA LYS A 78 -11.91 -1.10 0.82
C LYS A 78 -10.87 -0.16 0.23
N TYR A 79 -10.54 -0.32 -1.05
CA TYR A 79 -9.65 0.59 -1.76
C TYR A 79 -10.24 2.00 -1.87
N LYS A 80 -11.53 2.13 -2.20
CA LYS A 80 -12.21 3.44 -2.24
C LYS A 80 -12.21 4.12 -0.87
N MET A 81 -12.49 3.36 0.19
CA MET A 81 -12.45 3.86 1.57
C MET A 81 -11.04 4.33 1.96
N PHE A 82 -10.02 3.53 1.67
CA PHE A 82 -8.62 3.89 1.89
C PHE A 82 -8.21 5.17 1.15
N LEU A 83 -8.60 5.31 -0.12
CA LEU A 83 -8.32 6.51 -0.90
C LEU A 83 -9.00 7.74 -0.29
N ASN A 84 -10.26 7.61 0.12
CA ASN A 84 -10.99 8.68 0.78
C ASN A 84 -10.30 9.11 2.08
N GLU A 85 -9.85 8.15 2.89
CA GLU A 85 -9.16 8.44 4.14
C GLU A 85 -7.80 9.11 3.90
N CYS A 86 -7.01 8.61 2.95
CA CYS A 86 -5.73 9.24 2.58
C CYS A 86 -5.93 10.68 2.06
N ASN A 87 -6.97 10.90 1.27
CA ASN A 87 -7.29 12.22 0.73
C ASN A 87 -7.63 13.25 1.83
N LYS A 88 -8.27 12.83 2.94
CA LYS A 88 -8.54 13.74 4.08
C LYS A 88 -7.28 14.34 4.67
N TYR A 89 -6.17 13.59 4.66
CA TYR A 89 -4.89 13.98 5.23
C TYR A 89 -3.87 14.45 4.18
N GLY A 90 -4.26 14.53 2.90
CA GLY A 90 -3.34 14.92 1.82
C GLY A 90 -2.26 13.89 1.49
N ILE A 91 -2.43 12.62 1.87
CA ILE A 91 -1.47 11.55 1.62
C ILE A 91 -1.55 11.10 0.16
N ILE A 92 -0.43 11.13 -0.56
CA ILE A 92 -0.38 10.72 -1.96
C ILE A 92 -0.29 9.20 -2.06
N THR A 93 -1.19 8.59 -2.82
CA THR A 93 -1.27 7.13 -3.01
C THR A 93 -0.97 6.67 -4.43
N ASP A 94 -0.99 7.58 -5.40
CA ASP A 94 -0.71 7.29 -6.80
C ASP A 94 0.79 7.25 -7.08
N MET A 95 1.26 6.17 -7.70
CA MET A 95 2.68 5.95 -7.95
C MET A 95 3.28 7.03 -8.88
N LYS A 96 2.55 7.50 -9.88
CA LYS A 96 3.08 8.54 -10.79
C LYS A 96 3.27 9.86 -10.04
N LYS A 97 2.30 10.23 -9.19
CA LYS A 97 2.41 11.41 -8.32
C LYS A 97 3.53 11.27 -7.29
N ILE A 98 3.69 10.10 -6.67
CA ILE A 98 4.79 9.82 -5.73
C ILE A 98 6.14 10.01 -6.43
N ILE A 99 6.33 9.40 -7.60
CA ILE A 99 7.58 9.53 -8.38
C ILE A 99 7.84 11.00 -8.73
N TYR A 100 6.83 11.71 -9.23
CA TYR A 100 6.94 13.12 -9.59
C TYR A 100 7.33 13.98 -8.39
N ASP A 101 6.62 13.85 -7.27
CA ASP A 101 6.85 14.65 -6.07
C ASP A 101 8.18 14.33 -5.40
N TYR A 102 8.61 13.06 -5.42
CA TYR A 102 9.94 12.64 -4.97
C TYR A 102 11.07 13.24 -5.83
N GLN A 103 10.88 13.32 -7.15
CA GLN A 103 11.88 13.84 -8.08
C GLN A 103 11.92 15.37 -8.15
N LEU A 104 10.83 16.06 -7.76
CA LEU A 104 10.69 17.51 -7.91
C LEU A 104 11.85 18.33 -7.31
N PRO A 105 12.37 18.02 -6.10
CA PRO A 105 13.51 18.76 -5.55
C PRO A 105 14.83 18.55 -6.32
N TYR A 106 14.93 17.46 -7.07
CA TYR A 106 16.12 17.08 -7.86
C TYR A 106 16.01 17.50 -9.33
N LYS A 107 14.84 18.00 -9.76
CA LYS A 107 14.66 18.58 -11.09
C LYS A 107 15.44 19.89 -11.15
N LYS A 108 16.72 19.78 -11.48
CA LYS A 108 17.51 20.92 -11.92
C LYS A 108 17.01 21.33 -13.30
N SER A 109 16.62 22.59 -13.46
CA SER A 109 16.61 23.19 -14.78
C SER A 109 18.05 23.21 -15.28
N GLN A 110 18.25 22.92 -16.57
CA GLN A 110 19.52 23.26 -17.20
C GLN A 110 19.68 24.78 -17.06
N LEU A 111 20.74 25.21 -16.40
CA LEU A 111 21.09 26.63 -16.32
C LEU A 111 21.39 27.09 -17.75
N SER A 112 20.68 28.11 -18.20
CA SER A 112 21.04 28.79 -19.43
C SER A 112 22.21 29.71 -19.12
N ILE A 113 23.18 29.80 -20.03
CA ILE A 113 24.25 30.79 -19.93
C ILE A 113 23.66 32.21 -19.85
N PHE A 114 22.46 32.42 -20.40
CA PHE A 114 21.75 33.70 -20.41
C PHE A 114 21.04 34.03 -19.09
N ASP A 115 20.80 33.06 -18.21
CA ASP A 115 20.13 33.31 -16.92
C ASP A 115 21.02 34.13 -15.97
N GLU A 116 22.34 34.15 -16.18
CA GLU A 116 23.31 34.94 -15.39
C GLU A 116 23.49 36.38 -15.91
N PHE A 117 23.10 36.68 -17.16
CA PHE A 117 23.32 38.00 -17.78
C PHE A 117 22.15 38.98 -17.60
N GLU A 118 20.99 38.55 -17.08
CA GLU A 118 19.88 39.46 -16.73
C GLU A 118 19.99 40.04 -15.30
N SER A 119 21.06 39.72 -14.58
CA SER A 119 21.30 40.16 -13.19
C SER A 119 22.23 41.38 -13.07
N ILE A 120 22.58 42.04 -14.18
CA ILE A 120 23.53 43.19 -14.25
C ILE A 120 22.84 44.42 -14.85
#